data_AF-A0A8J6R0V0-F1
#
_entry.id   AF-A0A8J6R0V0-F1
#
_cell.length_a   1.000
_cell.length_b   1.000
_cell.length_c   1.000
_cell.angle_alpha   90.00
_cell.angle_beta   90.00
_cell.angle_gamma   90.00
#
_symmetry.space_group_name_H-M   'P 1'
#
loop_
_entity.id
_entity.type
_entity.pdbx_description
1 polymer ?
#
loop_
_entity_poly.entity_id
_entity_poly.type
_entity_poly.pdbx_seq_one_letter_code
_entity_poly.pdbx_strand_id
1 'polypeptide(L)'
;MTSTTNIPVLADLEYIAYIDDAGQVNDQYQGRVGVYAIFDQAKILQFIGYSRDIYLSLQQHLVRRSQSCYWFKVQTSDRPNRTVLEAIRDAWIAENGTTPIGNAEEQNLWNQPIDAKLTMTEEEQTDYREADEITQVKLLKRVARRVEEQVLAELQTRGVQMQIRFNPKLKETGLLDLK
;
A
#
# COMPACT_ATOMS: atom_id res chain seq x y z
N MET A 1 0.40 -27.88 -24.79
CA MET A 1 -1.03 -27.51 -24.75
C MET A 1 -1.13 -26.19 -24.02
N THR A 2 -1.40 -25.10 -24.72
CA THR A 2 -1.58 -23.78 -24.11
C THR A 2 -2.98 -23.75 -23.49
N SER A 3 -3.05 -23.96 -22.17
CA SER A 3 -4.26 -23.68 -21.42
C SER A 3 -4.58 -22.20 -21.62
N THR A 4 -5.68 -21.90 -22.29
CA THR A 4 -6.23 -20.54 -22.36
C THR A 4 -6.56 -20.13 -20.93
N THR A 5 -5.66 -19.39 -20.29
CA THR A 5 -5.90 -18.82 -18.97
C THR A 5 -7.08 -17.88 -19.10
N ASN A 6 -8.23 -18.26 -18.54
CA ASN A 6 -9.40 -17.40 -18.51
C ASN A 6 -9.10 -16.24 -17.55
N ILE A 7 -8.74 -15.09 -18.11
CA ILE A 7 -8.42 -13.89 -17.34
C ILE A 7 -9.75 -13.23 -16.95
N PRO A 8 -10.03 -13.02 -15.67
CA PRO A 8 -11.24 -12.33 -15.25
C PRO A 8 -11.22 -10.88 -15.74
N VAL A 9 -12.35 -10.39 -16.22
CA VAL A 9 -12.54 -8.99 -16.62
C VAL A 9 -12.69 -8.14 -15.37
N LEU A 10 -11.92 -7.05 -15.26
CA LEU A 10 -11.95 -6.18 -14.09
C LEU A 10 -13.32 -5.51 -13.91
N ALA A 11 -13.96 -5.11 -15.01
CA ALA A 11 -15.29 -4.50 -14.99
C ALA A 11 -16.35 -5.39 -14.33
N ASP A 12 -16.27 -6.72 -14.52
CA ASP A 12 -17.25 -7.69 -14.03
C ASP A 12 -17.11 -8.00 -12.53
N LEU A 13 -15.96 -7.68 -11.93
CA LEU A 13 -15.73 -7.88 -10.50
C LEU A 13 -16.47 -6.83 -9.64
N GLU A 14 -16.94 -7.26 -8.48
CA GLU A 14 -17.63 -6.39 -7.53
C GLU A 14 -16.66 -5.39 -6.86
N TYR A 15 -17.14 -4.15 -6.67
CA TYR A 15 -16.45 -3.18 -5.83
C TYR A 15 -16.66 -3.48 -4.36
N ILE A 16 -15.56 -3.61 -3.63
CA ILE A 16 -15.54 -3.84 -2.20
C ILE A 16 -15.06 -2.56 -1.53
N ALA A 17 -15.76 -2.12 -0.47
CA ALA A 17 -15.31 -0.99 0.33
C ALA A 17 -13.95 -1.30 0.95
N TYR A 18 -13.01 -0.35 0.90
CA TYR A 18 -11.65 -0.59 1.40
C TYR A 18 -11.61 -0.82 2.91
N ILE A 19 -12.44 -0.08 3.63
CA ILE A 19 -12.73 -0.29 5.04
C ILE A 19 -14.25 -0.46 5.19
N ASP A 20 -14.65 -1.32 6.12
CA ASP A 20 -16.05 -1.52 6.47
C ASP A 20 -16.59 -0.42 7.41
N ASP A 21 -17.86 -0.54 7.79
CA ASP A 21 -18.51 0.39 8.72
C ASP A 21 -17.89 0.38 10.13
N ALA A 22 -17.11 -0.65 10.47
CA ALA A 22 -16.34 -0.76 11.71
C ALA A 22 -14.90 -0.22 11.55
N GLY A 23 -14.55 0.36 10.41
CA GLY A 23 -13.23 0.92 10.14
C GLY A 23 -12.13 -0.14 9.99
N GLN A 24 -12.49 -1.36 9.58
CA GLN A 24 -11.57 -2.48 9.38
C GLN A 24 -11.38 -2.77 7.90
N VAL A 25 -10.17 -3.16 7.50
CA VAL A 25 -9.95 -3.84 6.22
C VAL A 25 -10.51 -5.26 6.35
N ASN A 26 -11.14 -5.78 5.30
CA ASN A 26 -11.78 -7.09 5.34
C ASN A 26 -10.75 -8.24 5.52
N ASP A 27 -10.81 -8.92 6.67
CA ASP A 27 -9.88 -9.95 7.09
C ASP A 27 -10.05 -11.29 6.34
N GLN A 28 -11.13 -11.47 5.56
CA GLN A 28 -11.32 -12.67 4.74
C GLN A 28 -10.21 -12.88 3.71
N TYR A 29 -9.48 -11.81 3.38
CA TYR A 29 -8.34 -11.80 2.46
C TYR A 29 -7.00 -12.09 3.14
N GLN A 30 -6.99 -12.36 4.45
CA GLN A 30 -5.78 -12.67 5.19
C GLN A 30 -5.16 -13.97 4.69
N GLY A 31 -3.87 -13.90 4.32
CA GLY A 31 -3.13 -15.03 3.74
C GLY A 31 -3.65 -15.51 2.38
N ARG A 32 -4.59 -14.78 1.76
CA ARG A 32 -5.09 -15.09 0.42
C ARG A 32 -4.13 -14.56 -0.62
N VAL A 33 -3.84 -15.42 -1.61
CA VAL A 33 -3.03 -15.06 -2.78
C VAL A 33 -3.94 -14.59 -3.91
N GLY A 34 -3.56 -13.55 -4.64
CA GLY A 34 -4.34 -13.08 -5.79
C GLY A 34 -3.92 -11.72 -6.33
N VAL A 35 -4.74 -11.20 -7.24
CA VAL A 35 -4.59 -9.89 -7.88
C VAL A 35 -5.69 -8.97 -7.37
N TYR A 36 -5.36 -7.71 -7.14
CA TYR A 36 -6.30 -6.70 -6.67
C TYR A 36 -6.07 -5.37 -7.37
N ALA A 37 -7.15 -4.61 -7.53
CA ALA A 37 -7.17 -3.28 -8.11
C ALA A 37 -7.74 -2.31 -7.06
N ILE A 38 -7.08 -1.19 -6.82
CA ILE A 38 -7.45 -0.18 -5.82
C ILE A 38 -7.95 1.07 -6.53
N PHE A 39 -9.04 1.62 -6.03
CA PHE A 39 -9.71 2.78 -6.59
C PHE A 39 -9.91 3.86 -5.52
N ASP A 40 -9.90 5.11 -5.97
CA ASP A 40 -10.22 6.27 -5.14
C ASP A 40 -11.73 6.41 -4.90
N GLN A 41 -12.13 7.48 -4.20
CA GLN A 41 -13.53 7.71 -3.84
C GLN A 41 -14.46 7.76 -5.06
N ALA A 42 -13.97 8.30 -6.18
CA ALA A 42 -14.70 8.44 -7.44
C ALA A 42 -14.69 7.15 -8.28
N LYS A 43 -14.14 6.05 -7.74
CA LYS A 43 -13.92 4.77 -8.43
C LYS A 43 -12.99 4.90 -9.64
N ILE A 44 -12.03 5.84 -9.59
CA ILE A 44 -10.95 5.94 -10.56
C ILE A 44 -9.84 4.99 -10.13
N LEU A 45 -9.37 4.15 -11.05
CA LEU A 45 -8.33 3.15 -10.79
C LEU A 45 -7.00 3.83 -10.45
N GLN A 46 -6.44 3.51 -9.29
CA GLN A 46 -5.21 4.11 -8.75
C GLN A 46 -4.02 3.15 -8.83
N PHE A 47 -4.26 1.86 -8.61
CA PHE A 47 -3.21 0.86 -8.52
C PHE A 47 -3.74 -0.54 -8.82
N ILE A 48 -2.92 -1.40 -9.45
CA ILE A 48 -3.15 -2.84 -9.57
C ILE A 48 -1.90 -3.58 -9.07
N GLY A 49 -2.10 -4.50 -8.14
CA GLY A 49 -1.04 -5.34 -7.58
C GLY A 49 -1.46 -6.80 -7.47
N TYR A 50 -0.48 -7.64 -7.15
CA TYR A 50 -0.74 -9.01 -6.73
C TYR A 50 0.08 -9.31 -5.47
N SER A 51 -0.43 -10.19 -4.63
CA SER A 51 0.21 -10.52 -3.36
C SER A 51 -0.04 -11.96 -2.97
N ARG A 52 0.83 -12.49 -2.11
CA ARG A 52 0.63 -13.74 -1.38
C ARG A 52 -0.20 -13.57 -0.10
N ASP A 53 -0.34 -12.32 0.34
CA ASP A 53 -1.23 -11.93 1.42
C ASP A 53 -1.88 -10.61 1.03
N ILE A 54 -3.08 -10.70 0.44
CA ILE A 54 -3.83 -9.53 -0.04
C ILE A 54 -4.16 -8.60 1.13
N TYR A 55 -4.57 -9.14 2.27
CA TYR A 55 -4.89 -8.33 3.45
C TYR A 55 -3.72 -7.46 3.90
N LEU A 56 -2.53 -8.06 4.06
CA LEU A 56 -1.33 -7.31 4.44
C LEU A 56 -1.01 -6.21 3.42
N SER A 57 -1.09 -6.53 2.12
CA SER A 57 -0.85 -5.53 1.07
C SER A 57 -1.86 -4.39 1.09
N LEU A 58 -3.15 -4.67 1.33
CA LEU A 58 -4.16 -3.62 1.48
C LEU A 58 -3.87 -2.73 2.69
N GLN A 59 -3.46 -3.30 3.82
CA GLN A 59 -3.04 -2.49 4.98
C GLN A 59 -1.83 -1.61 4.65
N GLN A 60 -0.83 -2.15 3.94
CA GLN A 60 0.35 -1.39 3.51
C GLN A 60 -0.02 -0.22 2.59
N HIS A 61 -0.88 -0.46 1.60
CA HIS A 61 -1.35 0.61 0.71
C HIS A 61 -2.16 1.65 1.46
N LEU A 62 -2.99 1.24 2.43
CA LEU A 62 -3.79 2.16 3.23
C LEU A 62 -2.92 3.11 4.04
N VAL A 63 -1.84 2.64 4.67
CA VAL A 63 -0.93 3.52 5.44
C VAL A 63 -0.08 4.41 4.54
N ARG A 64 0.20 3.99 3.30
CA ARG A 64 1.00 4.75 2.33
C ARG A 64 0.18 5.78 1.57
N ARG A 65 -1.05 5.44 1.18
CA ARG A 65 -1.91 6.19 0.24
C ARG A 65 -3.38 6.13 0.67
N SER A 66 -3.66 6.49 1.91
CA SER A 66 -5.00 6.48 2.53
C SER A 66 -6.08 7.16 1.66
N GLN A 67 -5.76 8.30 1.06
CA GLN A 67 -6.66 9.08 0.21
C GLN A 67 -6.91 8.48 -1.19
N SER A 68 -6.18 7.43 -1.57
CA SER A 68 -6.38 6.71 -2.82
C SER A 68 -7.02 5.33 -2.61
N CYS A 69 -7.32 4.96 -1.36
CA CYS A 69 -7.80 3.64 -0.96
C CYS A 69 -9.27 3.71 -0.49
N TYR A 70 -10.24 3.75 -1.41
CA TYR A 70 -11.67 3.79 -1.06
C TYR A 70 -12.44 2.53 -1.48
N TRP A 71 -12.06 1.97 -2.63
CA TRP A 71 -12.60 0.69 -3.10
C TRP A 71 -11.49 -0.21 -3.57
N PHE A 72 -11.76 -1.50 -3.59
CA PHE A 72 -10.93 -2.44 -4.32
C PHE A 72 -11.77 -3.51 -5.01
N LYS A 73 -11.20 -4.10 -6.05
CA LYS A 73 -11.67 -5.32 -6.69
C LYS A 73 -10.58 -6.37 -6.55
N VAL A 74 -10.95 -7.65 -6.46
CA VAL A 74 -9.99 -8.72 -6.17
C VAL A 74 -10.35 -10.03 -6.86
N GLN A 75 -9.32 -10.71 -7.35
CA GLN A 75 -9.37 -12.09 -7.80
C GLN A 75 -8.41 -12.92 -6.96
N THR A 76 -8.94 -13.78 -6.10
CA THR A 76 -8.14 -14.76 -5.34
C THR A 76 -7.78 -15.97 -6.20
N SER A 77 -6.67 -16.64 -5.88
CA SER A 77 -6.19 -17.83 -6.58
C SER A 77 -5.78 -18.92 -5.59
N ASP A 78 -6.44 -20.08 -5.67
CA ASP A 78 -6.11 -21.26 -4.85
C ASP A 78 -4.86 -22.01 -5.37
N ARG A 79 -4.48 -21.75 -6.63
CA ARG A 79 -3.29 -22.34 -7.28
C ARG A 79 -2.45 -21.22 -7.87
N PRO A 80 -1.77 -20.44 -7.01
CA PRO A 80 -1.09 -19.23 -7.45
C PRO A 80 0.10 -19.58 -8.35
N ASN A 81 0.12 -18.95 -9.50
CA ASN A 81 1.25 -18.96 -10.42
C ASN A 81 1.61 -17.51 -10.71
N ARG A 82 2.86 -17.13 -10.47
CA ARG A 82 3.33 -15.75 -10.64
C ARG A 82 3.04 -15.21 -12.05
N THR A 83 3.30 -16.00 -13.08
CA THR A 83 3.04 -15.62 -14.48
C THR A 83 1.56 -15.39 -14.74
N VAL A 84 0.68 -16.18 -14.12
CA VAL A 84 -0.78 -15.98 -14.22
C VAL A 84 -1.21 -14.69 -13.50
N LEU A 85 -0.68 -14.42 -12.31
CA LEU A 85 -0.99 -13.20 -11.56
C LEU A 85 -0.50 -11.93 -12.30
N GLU A 86 0.69 -11.99 -12.88
CA GLU A 86 1.24 -10.91 -13.72
C GLU A 86 0.38 -10.70 -14.97
N ALA A 87 -0.03 -11.77 -15.64
CA ALA A 87 -0.90 -11.67 -16.82
C ALA A 87 -2.27 -11.03 -16.50
N ILE A 88 -2.88 -11.36 -15.35
CA ILE A 88 -4.14 -10.74 -14.92
C ILE A 88 -3.92 -9.25 -14.62
N ARG A 89 -2.85 -8.90 -13.89
CA ARG A 89 -2.51 -7.49 -13.61
C ARG A 89 -2.36 -6.69 -14.91
N ASP A 90 -1.58 -7.21 -15.86
CA ASP A 90 -1.28 -6.51 -17.11
C ASP A 90 -2.53 -6.38 -18.00
N ALA A 91 -3.39 -7.41 -18.00
CA ALA A 91 -4.68 -7.35 -18.67
C ALA A 91 -5.61 -6.30 -18.06
N TRP A 92 -5.66 -6.18 -16.73
CA TRP A 92 -6.46 -5.15 -16.04
C TRP A 92 -5.94 -3.73 -16.28
N ILE A 93 -4.61 -3.55 -16.37
CA ILE A 93 -4.01 -2.27 -16.77
C ILE A 93 -4.42 -1.92 -18.21
N ALA A 94 -4.35 -2.88 -19.13
CA ALA A 94 -4.76 -2.69 -20.51
C ALA A 94 -6.27 -2.41 -20.65
N GLU A 95 -7.11 -3.10 -19.88
CA GLU A 95 -8.56 -2.90 -19.84
C GLU A 95 -8.93 -1.48 -19.40
N ASN A 96 -8.19 -0.89 -18.47
CA ASN A 96 -8.37 0.50 -18.03
C ASN A 96 -8.02 1.53 -19.13
N GLY A 97 -7.33 1.13 -20.19
CA GLY A 97 -6.92 1.97 -21.32
C GLY A 97 -5.77 2.94 -21.02
N THR A 98 -5.49 3.20 -19.74
CA THR A 98 -4.36 4.00 -19.25
C THR A 98 -3.71 3.32 -18.07
N THR A 99 -2.39 3.49 -17.93
CA THR A 99 -1.67 2.96 -16.77
C THR A 99 -2.04 3.78 -15.54
N PRO A 100 -2.53 3.18 -14.45
CA PRO A 100 -2.82 3.89 -13.22
C PRO A 100 -1.57 4.58 -12.68
N ILE A 101 -1.71 5.75 -12.06
CA ILE A 101 -0.57 6.53 -11.56
C ILE A 101 0.29 5.74 -10.55
N GLY A 102 -0.33 4.89 -9.73
CA GLY A 102 0.37 4.00 -8.80
C GLY A 102 1.11 2.83 -9.46
N ASN A 103 0.86 2.56 -10.73
CA ASN A 103 1.63 1.62 -11.55
C ASN A 103 2.66 2.32 -12.46
N ALA A 104 2.72 3.65 -12.43
CA ALA A 104 3.59 4.49 -13.23
C ALA A 104 4.42 5.44 -12.34
N GLU A 105 4.21 6.75 -12.41
CA GLU A 105 5.05 7.78 -11.78
C GLU A 105 5.10 7.65 -10.25
N GLU A 106 4.01 7.21 -9.64
CA GLU A 106 3.88 7.08 -8.19
C GLU A 106 4.16 5.66 -7.68
N GLN A 107 4.67 4.75 -8.51
CA GLN A 107 4.88 3.34 -8.15
C GLN A 107 5.64 3.15 -6.83
N ASN A 108 6.62 4.00 -6.56
CA ASN A 108 7.39 3.93 -5.31
C ASN A 108 6.54 4.29 -4.09
N LEU A 109 5.60 5.24 -4.20
CA LEU A 109 4.71 5.61 -3.10
C LEU A 109 3.75 4.48 -2.70
N TRP A 110 3.47 3.56 -3.62
CA TRP A 110 2.62 2.39 -3.35
C TRP A 110 3.42 1.18 -2.86
N ASN A 111 4.63 0.97 -3.39
CA ASN A 111 5.37 -0.28 -3.16
C ASN A 111 6.49 -0.18 -2.11
N GLN A 112 7.01 1.02 -1.84
CA GLN A 112 8.11 1.21 -0.90
C GLN A 112 7.61 1.63 0.49
N PRO A 113 8.38 1.34 1.55
CA PRO A 113 8.22 1.98 2.85
C PRO A 113 8.16 3.50 2.73
N ILE A 114 7.42 4.14 3.63
CA ILE A 114 7.39 5.61 3.70
C ILE A 114 8.77 6.08 4.17
N ASP A 115 9.42 6.92 3.36
CA ASP A 115 10.69 7.53 3.72
C ASP A 115 10.44 8.82 4.51
N ALA A 116 10.54 8.73 5.84
CA ALA A 116 10.32 9.85 6.72
C ALA A 116 11.39 10.95 6.58
N LYS A 117 12.56 10.64 6.01
CA LYS A 117 13.63 11.63 5.80
C LYS A 117 13.20 12.74 4.85
N LEU A 118 12.26 12.46 3.95
CA LEU A 118 11.69 13.45 3.04
C LEU A 118 10.91 14.55 3.77
N THR A 119 10.58 14.35 5.05
CA THR A 119 9.86 15.30 5.90
C THR A 119 10.77 16.06 6.88
N MET A 120 12.09 15.85 6.79
CA MET A 120 13.04 16.53 7.67
C MET A 120 13.08 18.02 7.37
N THR A 121 13.07 18.84 8.43
CA THR A 121 13.32 20.27 8.31
C THR A 121 14.76 20.54 7.89
N GLU A 122 15.06 21.76 7.41
CA GLU A 122 16.44 22.14 7.05
C GLU A 122 17.41 22.03 8.23
N GLU A 123 16.95 22.35 9.44
CA GLU A 123 17.70 22.16 10.69
C GLU A 123 17.97 20.68 10.93
N GLU A 124 16.95 19.82 10.87
CA GLU A 124 17.12 18.38 11.06
C GLU A 124 18.05 17.76 10.00
N GLN A 125 18.00 18.22 8.75
CA GLN A 125 18.91 17.78 7.71
C GLN A 125 20.36 18.20 8.00
N THR A 126 20.56 19.38 8.59
CA THR A 126 21.89 19.88 8.98
C THR A 126 22.43 19.07 10.17
N ASP A 127 21.62 18.92 11.22
CA ASP A 127 21.94 18.08 12.37
C ASP A 127 22.31 16.66 11.95
N TYR A 128 21.57 16.06 11.02
CA TYR A 128 21.84 14.72 10.51
C TYR A 128 23.22 14.61 9.84
N ARG A 129 23.60 15.60 9.03
CA ARG A 129 24.89 15.61 8.31
C ARG A 129 26.08 15.75 9.25
N GLU A 130 25.93 16.50 10.33
CA GLU A 130 27.01 16.79 11.28
C GLU A 130 27.09 15.79 12.45
N ALA A 131 26.01 15.04 12.68
CA ALA A 131 25.90 14.06 13.75
C ALA A 131 26.73 12.79 13.53
N ASP A 132 27.16 12.19 14.65
CA ASP A 132 27.64 10.80 14.68
C ASP A 132 26.52 9.80 14.39
N GLU A 133 26.88 8.54 14.12
CA GLU A 133 25.91 7.48 13.77
C GLU A 133 24.82 7.28 14.83
N ILE A 134 25.18 7.37 16.12
CA ILE A 134 24.24 7.17 17.23
C ILE A 134 23.20 8.28 17.24
N THR A 135 23.64 9.52 17.01
CA THR A 135 22.79 10.70 16.99
C THR A 135 21.92 10.73 15.74
N GLN A 136 22.46 10.33 14.58
CA GLN A 136 21.69 10.12 13.35
C GLN A 136 20.54 9.14 13.56
N VAL A 137 20.80 7.97 14.15
CA VAL A 137 19.74 6.96 14.43
C VAL A 137 18.67 7.51 15.37
N LYS A 138 19.04 8.29 16.40
CA LYS A 138 18.07 8.93 17.31
C LYS A 138 17.20 9.95 16.56
N LEU A 139 17.81 10.76 15.69
CA LEU A 139 17.11 11.74 14.88
C LEU A 139 16.14 11.07 13.91
N LEU A 140 16.58 10.04 13.18
CA LEU A 140 15.73 9.27 12.26
C LEU A 140 14.54 8.64 12.98
N LYS A 141 14.74 8.08 14.18
CA LYS A 141 13.65 7.55 15.01
C LYS A 141 12.64 8.62 15.38
N ARG A 142 13.08 9.83 15.72
CA ARG A 142 12.20 10.96 16.05
C ARG A 142 11.39 11.39 14.84
N VAL A 143 12.04 11.58 13.69
CA VAL A 143 11.38 11.98 12.44
C VAL A 143 10.36 10.91 12.00
N ALA A 144 10.75 9.63 12.04
CA ALA A 144 9.86 8.53 11.70
C ALA A 144 8.63 8.45 12.63
N ARG A 145 8.78 8.70 13.95
CA ARG A 145 7.64 8.76 14.87
C ARG A 145 6.70 9.92 14.55
N ARG A 146 7.23 11.09 14.20
CA ARG A 146 6.41 12.24 13.78
C ARG A 146 5.58 11.89 12.55
N VAL A 147 6.18 11.26 11.54
CA VAL A 147 5.45 10.85 10.32
C VAL A 147 4.43 9.75 10.63
N GLU A 148 4.76 8.79 11.50
CA GLU A 148 3.81 7.77 11.95
C GLU A 148 2.58 8.40 12.63
N GLU A 149 2.77 9.37 13.52
CA GLU A 149 1.68 10.10 14.16
C GLU A 149 0.78 10.82 13.14
N GLN A 150 1.37 11.43 12.11
CA GLN A 150 0.63 12.06 11.01
C GLN A 150 -0.18 11.04 10.22
N VAL A 151 0.43 9.92 9.82
CA VAL A 151 -0.27 8.84 9.10
C VAL A 151 -1.42 8.28 9.93
N LEU A 152 -1.21 8.02 11.22
CA LEU A 152 -2.26 7.52 12.10
C LEU A 152 -3.41 8.52 12.26
N ALA A 153 -3.11 9.81 12.34
CA ALA A 153 -4.13 10.86 12.38
C ALA A 153 -4.95 10.91 11.08
N GLU A 154 -4.32 10.79 9.92
CA GLU A 154 -5.01 10.71 8.63
C GLU A 154 -5.90 9.46 8.50
N LEU A 155 -5.43 8.32 9.01
CA LEU A 155 -6.24 7.10 9.03
C LEU A 155 -7.46 7.25 9.93
N GLN A 156 -7.30 7.91 11.08
CA GLN A 156 -8.39 8.20 11.99
C GLN A 156 -9.44 9.13 11.35
N THR A 157 -9.03 10.17 10.61
CA THR A 157 -9.98 11.03 9.88
C THR A 157 -10.69 10.29 8.76
N ARG A 158 -10.04 9.28 8.17
CA ARG A 158 -10.65 8.33 7.23
C ARG A 158 -11.57 7.29 7.88
N GLY A 159 -11.71 7.28 9.20
CA GLY A 159 -12.59 6.37 9.93
C GLY A 159 -11.97 5.01 10.27
N VAL A 160 -10.68 4.82 10.03
CA VAL A 160 -9.97 3.56 10.33
C VAL A 160 -9.91 3.35 11.84
N GLN A 161 -10.38 2.19 12.30
CA GLN A 161 -10.37 1.77 13.71
C GLN A 161 -9.42 0.60 13.98
N MET A 162 -8.95 -0.09 12.93
CA MET A 162 -8.05 -1.23 13.08
C MET A 162 -6.70 -0.82 13.67
N GLN A 163 -6.08 -1.71 14.44
CA GLN A 163 -4.77 -1.43 15.01
C GLN A 163 -3.67 -1.55 13.95
N ILE A 164 -3.05 -0.42 13.60
CA ILE A 164 -1.86 -0.37 12.75
C ILE A 164 -0.61 -0.50 13.61
N ARG A 165 0.29 -1.42 13.23
CA ARG A 165 1.58 -1.61 13.93
C ARG A 165 2.75 -1.48 12.94
N PHE A 166 3.43 -0.34 12.98
CA PHE A 166 4.66 -0.14 12.23
C PHE A 166 5.83 -0.94 12.83
N ASN A 167 6.77 -1.35 11.98
CA ASN A 167 7.99 -2.02 12.40
C ASN A 167 8.94 -1.04 13.11
N PRO A 168 9.18 -1.19 14.43
CA PRO A 168 10.02 -0.26 15.18
C PRO A 168 11.49 -0.26 14.72
N LYS A 169 11.96 -1.36 14.09
CA LYS A 169 13.33 -1.47 13.59
C LYS A 169 13.56 -0.64 12.33
N LEU A 170 12.54 -0.41 11.50
CA LEU A 170 12.69 0.42 10.31
C LEU A 170 12.83 1.91 10.63
N LYS A 171 12.34 2.33 11.80
CA LYS A 171 12.49 3.71 12.28
C LYS A 171 13.95 4.09 12.51
N GLU A 172 14.84 3.11 12.72
CA GLU A 172 16.29 3.34 12.84
C GLU A 172 16.92 3.83 11.54
N THR A 173 16.32 3.50 10.39
CA THR A 173 16.76 3.93 9.06
C THR A 173 15.85 5.01 8.46
N GLY A 174 14.98 5.61 9.27
CA GLY A 174 14.03 6.64 8.83
C GLY A 174 12.87 6.11 7.98
N LEU A 175 12.62 4.80 8.00
CA LEU A 175 11.56 4.18 7.21
C LEU A 175 10.36 3.78 8.09
N LEU A 176 9.17 3.85 7.51
CA LEU A 176 7.95 3.29 8.11
C LEU A 176 7.34 2.25 7.16
N ASP A 177 7.18 1.04 7.68
CA ASP A 177 6.41 -0.02 7.03
C ASP A 177 5.75 -0.91 8.09
N LEU A 178 4.77 -1.68 7.65
CA LEU A 178 4.10 -2.68 8.48
C LEU A 178 4.99 -3.91 8.70
N LYS A 179 4.64 -4.70 9.71
CA LYS A 179 5.33 -5.96 10.03
C LYS A 179 4.85 -7.13 9.19
#